data_AF-A0A1H3DGK5-F1
#
_entry.id   AF-A0A1H3DGK5-F1
#
_cell.length_a   1.000
_cell.length_b   1.000
_cell.length_c   1.000
_cell.angle_alpha   90.00
_cell.angle_beta   90.00
_cell.angle_gamma   90.00
#
_symmetry.space_group_name_H-M   'P 1'
#
loop_
_entity.id
_entity.type
_entity.pdbx_description
1 polymer ?
#
loop_
_entity_poly.entity_id
_entity_poly.type
_entity_poly.pdbx_seq_one_letter_code
_entity_poly.pdbx_strand_id
1 'polypeptide(L)'
;MNTLIAASGGTITARARWLVRNNGYAANAVESFASNVVGDGIKSSSTITDATKKEELQALWLAWTDDADAEGLTDFYGLQRRAAREVLLSGEVFIRKGRKCLAVASGILGTAS
;
A
#
# COMPACT_ATOMS: atom_id res chain seq x y z
N MET A 1 -8.85 -19.37 20.84
CA MET A 1 -9.12 -19.12 19.41
C MET A 1 -10.20 -20.10 18.95
N ASN A 2 -11.27 -19.62 18.33
CA ASN A 2 -12.42 -20.47 17.97
C ASN A 2 -12.10 -21.23 16.66
N THR A 3 -11.91 -22.55 16.72
CA THR A 3 -11.44 -23.39 15.60
C THR A 3 -12.42 -23.43 14.42
N LEU A 4 -13.71 -23.23 14.68
CA LEU A 4 -14.76 -23.15 13.67
C LEU A 4 -14.63 -21.92 12.76
N ILE A 5 -14.17 -20.80 13.31
CA ILE A 5 -13.94 -19.56 12.55
C ILE A 5 -12.72 -19.74 11.64
N ALA A 6 -11.65 -20.35 12.16
CA ALA A 6 -10.44 -20.64 11.38
C ALA A 6 -10.72 -21.61 10.20
N ALA A 7 -11.52 -22.66 10.42
CA ALA A 7 -11.87 -23.62 9.38
C ALA A 7 -12.75 -23.02 8.27
N SER A 8 -13.54 -21.98 8.58
CA SER A 8 -14.47 -21.37 7.63
C SER A 8 -13.85 -20.25 6.77
N GLY A 9 -12.64 -19.78 7.14
CA GLY A 9 -12.00 -18.61 6.52
C GLY A 9 -11.87 -18.73 5.00
N GLY A 10 -11.33 -19.84 4.50
CA GLY A 10 -11.15 -20.05 3.05
C GLY A 10 -12.46 -19.99 2.26
N THR A 11 -13.54 -20.56 2.80
CA THR A 11 -14.87 -20.54 2.18
C THR A 11 -15.44 -19.12 2.14
N ILE A 12 -15.24 -18.33 3.21
CA ILE A 12 -15.69 -16.94 3.29
C ILE A 12 -14.95 -16.09 2.24
N THR A 13 -13.62 -16.19 2.15
CA THR A 13 -12.82 -15.46 1.16
C THR A 13 -13.19 -15.83 -0.27
N ALA A 14 -13.44 -17.11 -0.55
CA ALA A 14 -13.86 -17.57 -1.88
C ALA A 14 -15.21 -16.94 -2.30
N ARG A 15 -16.17 -16.88 -1.38
CA ARG A 15 -17.48 -16.25 -1.60
C ARG A 15 -17.37 -14.74 -1.77
N ALA A 16 -16.56 -14.06 -0.95
CA ALA A 16 -16.31 -12.62 -1.07
C ALA A 16 -15.74 -12.27 -2.45
N ARG A 17 -14.74 -13.02 -2.92
CA ARG A 17 -14.14 -12.86 -4.25
C ARG A 17 -15.14 -13.12 -5.39
N TRP A 18 -16.02 -14.11 -5.23
CA TRP A 18 -17.08 -14.36 -6.19
C TRP A 18 -18.08 -13.21 -6.24
N LEU A 19 -18.51 -12.68 -5.08
CA LEU A 19 -19.44 -11.56 -5.01
C LEU A 19 -18.89 -10.31 -5.69
N VAL A 20 -17.63 -9.94 -5.43
CA VAL A 20 -17.01 -8.75 -6.02
C VAL A 20 -16.93 -8.83 -7.55
N ARG A 21 -16.72 -10.03 -8.12
CA ARG A 21 -16.67 -10.20 -9.59
C ARG A 21 -18.06 -10.22 -10.26
N ASN A 22 -19.09 -10.68 -9.55
CA ASN A 22 -20.41 -10.93 -10.14
C ASN A 22 -21.48 -9.90 -9.72
N ASN A 23 -21.21 -9.05 -8.73
CA ASN A 23 -22.16 -8.07 -8.21
C ASN A 23 -21.54 -6.66 -8.15
N GLY A 24 -22.10 -5.74 -8.94
CA GLY A 24 -21.65 -4.34 -9.00
C GLY A 24 -21.73 -3.60 -7.66
N TYR A 25 -22.68 -3.94 -6.79
CA TYR A 25 -22.75 -3.34 -5.44
C TYR A 25 -21.57 -3.76 -4.57
N ALA A 26 -21.19 -5.03 -4.64
CA ALA A 26 -20.04 -5.54 -3.89
C ALA A 26 -18.73 -4.93 -4.42
N ALA A 27 -18.59 -4.79 -5.74
CA ALA A 27 -17.48 -4.09 -6.35
C ALA A 27 -17.40 -2.61 -5.90
N ASN A 28 -18.53 -1.89 -5.96
CA ASN A 28 -18.59 -0.49 -5.54
C ASN A 28 -18.27 -0.32 -4.04
N ALA A 29 -18.69 -1.24 -3.18
CA ALA A 29 -18.38 -1.22 -1.75
C ALA A 29 -16.87 -1.32 -1.50
N VAL A 30 -16.19 -2.23 -2.19
CA VAL A 30 -14.72 -2.39 -2.11
C VAL A 30 -14.00 -1.13 -2.59
N GLU A 31 -14.41 -0.58 -3.74
CA GLU A 31 -13.78 0.62 -4.28
C GLU A 31 -14.03 1.85 -3.40
N SER A 32 -15.23 1.99 -2.85
CA SER A 32 -15.59 3.09 -1.94
C SER A 32 -14.78 3.01 -0.65
N PHE A 33 -14.64 1.82 -0.08
CA PHE A 33 -13.81 1.59 1.09
C PHE A 33 -12.35 1.94 0.81
N ALA A 34 -11.76 1.42 -0.28
CA ALA A 34 -10.36 1.69 -0.61
C ALA A 34 -10.11 3.18 -0.85
N SER A 35 -11.04 3.89 -1.52
CA SER A 35 -10.96 5.34 -1.70
C SER A 35 -11.05 6.10 -0.38
N ASN A 36 -11.93 5.71 0.54
CA ASN A 36 -12.08 6.39 1.83
C ASN A 36 -10.90 6.13 2.78
N VAL A 37 -10.30 4.94 2.73
CA VAL A 37 -9.16 4.57 3.59
C VAL A 37 -7.87 5.22 3.10
N VAL A 38 -7.63 5.23 1.80
CA VAL A 38 -6.38 5.77 1.24
C VAL A 38 -6.47 7.28 1.01
N GLY A 39 -7.64 7.80 0.63
CA GLY A 39 -7.83 9.20 0.28
C GLY A 39 -6.85 9.67 -0.80
N ASP A 40 -6.17 10.79 -0.53
CA ASP A 40 -5.12 11.36 -1.39
C ASP A 40 -3.74 10.67 -1.23
N GLY A 41 -3.71 9.51 -0.58
CA GLY A 41 -2.50 8.77 -0.26
C GLY A 41 -1.91 9.19 1.10
N ILE A 42 -1.46 8.17 1.85
CA ILE A 42 -0.71 8.37 3.09
C ILE A 42 0.68 8.85 2.71
N LYS A 43 0.97 10.12 3.02
CA LYS A 43 2.22 10.81 2.73
C LYS A 43 3.06 10.94 3.99
N SER A 44 4.38 10.81 3.85
CA SER A 44 5.29 11.11 4.94
C SER A 44 5.27 12.61 5.24
N SER A 45 5.00 12.99 6.49
CA SER A 45 5.15 14.37 6.96
C SER A 45 6.44 14.49 7.76
N SER A 46 7.44 15.16 7.18
CA SER A 46 8.70 15.40 7.87
C SER A 46 8.57 16.55 8.88
N THR A 47 9.02 16.34 10.12
CA THR A 47 9.07 17.39 11.17
C THR A 47 10.28 18.33 11.02
N ILE A 48 11.01 18.26 9.90
CA ILE A 48 12.20 19.08 9.64
C ILE A 48 11.80 20.56 9.51
N THR A 49 12.51 21.42 10.23
CA THR A 49 12.29 22.88 10.25
C THR A 49 13.06 23.62 9.14
N ASP A 50 14.16 23.03 8.67
CA ASP A 50 14.98 23.54 7.57
C ASP A 50 14.29 23.29 6.21
N ALA A 51 13.97 24.38 5.50
CA ALA A 51 13.20 24.34 4.26
C ALA A 51 13.94 23.61 3.13
N THR A 52 15.26 23.80 3.00
CA THR A 52 16.06 23.19 1.93
C THR A 52 16.13 21.68 2.10
N LYS A 53 16.39 21.20 3.32
CA LYS A 53 16.40 19.77 3.64
C LYS A 53 15.03 19.12 3.49
N LYS A 54 13.96 19.89 3.74
CA LYS A 54 12.59 19.42 3.53
C LYS A 54 12.28 19.22 2.06
N GLU A 55 12.74 20.12 1.19
CA GLU A 55 12.62 19.96 -0.27
C GLU A 55 13.40 18.77 -0.79
N GLU A 56 14.66 18.60 -0.34
CA GLU A 56 15.48 17.43 -0.68
C GLU A 56 14.78 16.13 -0.27
N LEU A 57 14.30 16.05 0.98
CA LEU A 57 13.58 14.88 1.49
C LEU A 57 12.28 14.62 0.71
N GLN A 58 11.58 15.67 0.29
CA GLN A 58 10.37 15.53 -0.52
C GLN A 58 10.69 14.99 -1.92
N ALA A 59 11.76 15.47 -2.55
CA ALA A 59 12.22 14.95 -3.84
C ALA A 59 12.63 13.47 -3.72
N LEU A 60 13.34 13.13 -2.65
CA LEU A 60 13.73 11.77 -2.31
C LEU A 60 12.53 10.84 -2.11
N TRP A 61 11.51 11.32 -1.42
CA TRP A 61 10.26 10.60 -1.22
C TRP A 61 9.57 10.31 -2.55
N LEU A 62 9.44 11.31 -3.42
CA LEU A 62 8.79 11.15 -4.74
C LEU A 62 9.54 10.16 -5.64
N ALA A 63 10.87 10.26 -5.71
CA ALA A 63 11.67 9.30 -6.47
C ALA A 63 11.50 7.87 -5.92
N TRP A 64 11.44 7.74 -4.59
CA TRP A 64 11.23 6.43 -3.97
C TRP A 64 9.81 5.89 -4.20
N THR A 65 8.77 6.72 -4.25
CA THR A 65 7.40 6.23 -4.46
C THR A 65 7.22 5.51 -5.78
N ASP A 66 7.99 5.90 -6.81
CA ASP A 66 7.97 5.23 -8.12
C ASP A 66 8.71 3.88 -8.08
N ASP A 67 9.81 3.79 -7.34
CA ASP A 67 10.61 2.57 -7.16
C ASP A 67 10.02 1.58 -6.13
N ALA A 68 8.97 1.98 -5.42
CA ALA A 68 8.38 1.19 -4.34
C ALA A 68 7.72 -0.11 -4.85
N ASP A 69 7.19 -0.10 -6.08
CA ASP A 69 6.64 -1.30 -6.71
C ASP A 69 7.72 -2.07 -7.48
N ALA A 70 8.01 -3.28 -7.01
CA ALA A 70 9.03 -4.13 -7.62
C ALA A 70 8.65 -4.58 -9.05
N GLU A 71 7.36 -4.60 -9.38
CA GLU A 71 6.84 -4.96 -10.70
C GLU A 71 6.68 -3.73 -11.63
N GLY A 72 6.78 -2.51 -11.07
CA GLY A 72 6.61 -1.26 -11.82
C GLY A 72 5.21 -1.09 -12.43
N LEU A 73 4.19 -1.76 -11.87
CA LEU A 73 2.80 -1.65 -12.33
C LEU A 73 2.11 -0.42 -11.74
N THR A 74 2.59 0.06 -10.60
CA THR A 74 1.99 1.18 -9.87
C THR A 74 3.02 1.89 -8.99
N ASP A 75 2.64 3.00 -8.37
CA ASP A 75 3.45 3.72 -7.39
C ASP A 75 3.10 3.28 -5.95
N PHE A 76 3.78 3.84 -4.96
CA PHE A 76 3.48 3.58 -3.55
C PHE A 76 2.00 3.83 -3.19
N TYR A 77 1.34 4.81 -3.81
CA TYR A 77 -0.06 5.13 -3.53
C TYR A 77 -1.01 4.07 -4.13
N GLY A 78 -0.70 3.53 -5.29
CA GLY A 78 -1.42 2.40 -5.85
C GLY A 78 -1.19 1.11 -5.07
N LEU A 79 -0.01 0.90 -4.48
CA LEU A 79 0.21 -0.18 -3.51
C LEU A 79 -0.67 -0.02 -2.27
N GLN A 80 -0.83 1.20 -1.75
CA GLN A 80 -1.77 1.47 -0.64
C GLN A 80 -3.21 1.11 -1.03
N ARG A 81 -3.65 1.49 -2.24
CA ARG A 81 -4.99 1.17 -2.74
C ARG A 81 -5.19 -0.34 -2.89
N ARG A 82 -4.21 -1.06 -3.45
CA ARG A 82 -4.26 -2.52 -3.56
C ARG A 82 -4.35 -3.19 -2.18
N ALA A 83 -3.54 -2.74 -1.22
CA ALA A 83 -3.58 -3.24 0.14
C ALA A 83 -4.95 -2.99 0.79
N ALA A 84 -5.49 -1.78 0.70
CA ALA A 84 -6.81 -1.46 1.29
C ALA A 84 -7.94 -2.34 0.72
N ARG A 85 -7.94 -2.60 -0.59
CA ARG A 85 -8.92 -3.50 -1.22
C ARG A 85 -8.82 -4.92 -0.68
N GLU A 86 -7.59 -5.45 -0.58
CA GLU A 86 -7.38 -6.83 -0.11
C GLU A 86 -7.63 -7.00 1.39
N VAL A 87 -7.43 -5.97 2.21
CA VAL A 87 -7.85 -5.98 3.63
C VAL A 87 -9.36 -6.17 3.73
N LEU A 88 -10.16 -5.48 2.92
CA LEU A 88 -11.62 -5.64 2.96
C LEU A 88 -12.09 -6.99 2.39
N LEU A 89 -11.42 -7.46 1.33
CA LEU A 89 -11.84 -8.65 0.59
C LEU A 89 -11.37 -9.96 1.24
N SER A 90 -10.10 -10.01 1.64
CA SER A 90 -9.39 -11.20 2.10
C SER A 90 -9.10 -11.16 3.60
N GLY A 91 -9.10 -9.98 4.23
CA GLY A 91 -8.86 -9.80 5.66
C GLY A 91 -7.38 -9.67 6.04
N GLU A 92 -6.47 -9.95 5.11
CA GLU A 92 -5.02 -9.88 5.34
C GLU A 92 -4.28 -9.50 4.06
N VAL A 93 -3.13 -8.85 4.22
CA VAL A 93 -2.23 -8.44 3.13
C VAL A 93 -0.79 -8.62 3.58
N PHE A 94 0.02 -9.23 2.70
CA PHE A 94 1.45 -9.38 2.91
C PHE A 94 2.22 -8.44 1.99
N ILE A 95 3.07 -7.59 2.59
CA ILE A 95 3.93 -6.67 1.85
C ILE A 95 5.36 -7.16 1.98
N ARG A 96 6.00 -7.44 0.84
CA ARG A 96 7.41 -7.82 0.79
C ARG A 96 8.27 -6.60 0.47
N LYS A 97 9.15 -6.23 1.40
CA LYS A 97 10.17 -5.21 1.14
C LYS A 97 11.30 -5.79 0.28
N GLY A 98 11.48 -5.26 -0.92
CA GLY A 98 12.56 -5.63 -1.83
C GLY A 98 13.88 -4.90 -1.53
N ARG A 99 15.01 -5.44 -2.05
CA ARG A 99 16.35 -4.83 -1.90
C ARG A 99 16.48 -3.49 -2.65
N LYS A 100 15.71 -3.28 -3.72
CA LYS A 100 15.72 -2.03 -4.51
C LYS A 100 15.34 -0.80 -3.67
N CYS A 101 14.35 -0.93 -2.78
CA CYS A 101 13.98 0.12 -1.83
C CYS A 101 15.09 0.49 -0.82
N LEU A 102 16.09 -0.37 -0.60
CA LEU A 102 17.22 -0.06 0.29
C LEU A 102 18.31 0.76 -0.42
N ALA A 103 18.46 0.59 -1.74
CA ALA A 103 19.51 1.24 -2.53
C ALA A 103 19.26 2.75 -2.69
N VAL A 104 18.01 3.17 -2.87
CA VAL A 104 17.65 4.61 -2.88
C VAL A 104 17.98 5.23 -1.53
N ALA A 105 17.56 4.63 -0.41
CA ALA A 105 17.93 5.13 0.93
C ALA A 105 19.46 5.16 1.18
N SER A 106 20.21 4.19 0.65
CA SER A 106 21.67 4.07 0.85
C SER A 106 22.51 4.97 -0.06
N GLY A 107 22.07 5.27 -1.28
CA GLY A 107 22.78 6.18 -2.19
C GLY A 107 22.74 7.65 -1.71
N ILE A 108 21.77 7.96 -0.84
CA ILE A 108 21.49 9.32 -0.36
C ILE A 108 22.15 9.60 1.01
N LEU A 109 22.43 8.56 1.80
CA LEU A 109 23.29 8.65 2.99
C LEU A 109 24.79 8.66 2.64
N GLY A 110 25.17 8.29 1.41
CA GLY A 110 26.56 8.22 0.95
C GLY A 110 27.15 9.53 0.42
N THR A 111 26.33 10.57 0.21
CA THR A 111 26.78 11.90 -0.27
C THR A 111 26.90 12.94 0.85
N ALA A 112 26.66 12.54 2.10
CA ALA A 112 26.89 13.36 3.28
C ALA A 112 28.15 12.87 4.03
N SER A 113 29.32 13.01 3.39
CA SER A 113 30.62 13.00 4.08
C SER A 113 31.65 13.83 3.33
#